data_AF-A0A7J0D1I3-F1
#
_entry.id   AF-A0A7J0D1I3-F1
#
_cell.length_a   1.000
_cell.length_b   1.000
_cell.length_c   1.000
_cell.angle_alpha   90.00
_cell.angle_beta   90.00
_cell.angle_gamma   90.00
#
_symmetry.space_group_name_H-M   'P 1'
#
loop_
_entity.id
_entity.type
_entity.pdbx_description
1 polymer ?
#
loop_
_entity_poly.entity_id
_entity_poly.type
_entity_poly.pdbx_seq_one_letter_code
_entity_poly.pdbx_strand_id
1 'polypeptide(L)'
;MDGRYARLLGADAWAPDARAAARRLADGIPAPDLAAGRRETDGLAHLADQEYTLVVRSRARLVGAVLAYLEKNFPAMAEYSAPQRERTAEDIAHIVEFLGVALYTDSDDLFTDFVRWTAAVLTARKVPARSLRPALDALGVELKDFPRATRMLGRACGHLDEAVPTTDQHPGASA
;
A
#
# COMPACT_ATOMS: atom_id res chain seq x y z
N MET A 1 -15.18 -10.06 1.99
CA MET A 1 -15.05 -8.59 2.03
C MET A 1 -16.28 -8.04 2.73
N ASP A 2 -16.10 -7.19 3.73
CA ASP A 2 -17.13 -6.67 4.65
C ASP A 2 -17.63 -5.26 4.26
N GLY A 3 -17.27 -4.78 3.06
CA GLY A 3 -17.75 -3.50 2.52
C GLY A 3 -17.24 -2.26 3.26
N ARG A 4 -16.24 -2.38 4.15
CA ARG A 4 -15.76 -1.26 4.97
C ARG A 4 -15.31 -0.05 4.13
N TYR A 5 -14.59 -0.30 3.03
CA TYR A 5 -14.13 0.76 2.13
C TYR A 5 -15.23 1.33 1.25
N ALA A 6 -16.27 0.55 0.95
CA ALA A 6 -17.42 1.05 0.20
C ALA A 6 -18.16 2.12 1.00
N ARG A 7 -18.32 1.93 2.31
CA ARG A 7 -18.89 2.93 3.22
C ARG A 7 -18.03 4.20 3.32
N LEU A 8 -16.71 4.06 3.40
CA LEU A 8 -15.78 5.22 3.37
C LEU A 8 -15.88 6.06 2.09
N LEU A 9 -16.36 5.46 0.99
CA LEU A 9 -16.44 6.08 -0.33
C LEU A 9 -17.86 6.56 -0.70
N GLY A 10 -18.84 6.46 0.20
CA GLY A 10 -20.25 6.74 -0.11
C GLY A 10 -20.85 5.78 -1.14
N ALA A 11 -20.27 4.58 -1.29
CA ALA A 11 -20.80 3.53 -2.16
C ALA A 11 -21.87 2.71 -1.44
N ASP A 12 -22.98 3.38 -1.09
CA ASP A 12 -24.07 2.85 -0.26
C ASP A 12 -24.77 1.62 -0.85
N ALA A 13 -24.66 1.42 -2.16
CA ALA A 13 -25.24 0.29 -2.89
C ALA A 13 -24.28 -0.92 -3.03
N TRP A 14 -23.14 -0.94 -2.32
CA TRP A 14 -22.14 -1.99 -2.47
C TRP A 14 -22.67 -3.39 -2.12
N ALA A 15 -22.23 -4.38 -2.89
CA ALA A 15 -22.54 -5.78 -2.68
C ALA A 15 -21.27 -6.65 -2.78
N PRO A 16 -21.17 -7.74 -2.00
CA PRO A 16 -19.97 -8.58 -1.96
C PRO A 16 -19.76 -9.44 -3.22
N ASP A 17 -20.79 -9.62 -4.05
CA ASP A 17 -20.74 -10.40 -5.28
C ASP A 17 -21.77 -9.92 -6.33
N ALA A 18 -21.62 -10.38 -7.57
CA ALA A 18 -22.44 -9.98 -8.71
C ALA A 18 -23.93 -10.33 -8.54
N ARG A 19 -24.25 -11.44 -7.87
CA ARG A 19 -25.64 -11.88 -7.67
C ARG A 19 -26.33 -11.05 -6.60
N ALA A 20 -25.60 -10.65 -5.56
CA ALA A 20 -26.06 -9.70 -4.56
C ALA A 20 -26.22 -8.29 -5.16
N ALA A 21 -25.34 -7.87 -6.07
CA ALA A 21 -25.46 -6.60 -6.80
C ALA A 21 -26.72 -6.59 -7.70
N ALA A 22 -26.94 -7.65 -8.48
CA ALA A 22 -28.10 -7.76 -9.36
C ALA A 22 -29.44 -7.71 -8.61
N ARG A 23 -29.51 -8.34 -7.43
CA ARG A 23 -30.69 -8.25 -6.56
C ARG A 23 -30.92 -6.83 -6.05
N ARG A 24 -29.87 -6.17 -5.54
CA ARG A 24 -29.98 -4.77 -5.09
C ARG A 24 -30.40 -3.81 -6.20
N LEU A 25 -29.94 -4.04 -7.44
CA LEU A 25 -30.38 -3.26 -8.60
C LEU A 25 -31.87 -3.49 -8.90
N ALA A 26 -32.33 -4.75 -8.82
CA ALA A 26 -33.74 -5.10 -9.04
C ALA A 26 -34.67 -4.56 -7.94
N ASP A 27 -34.20 -4.53 -6.68
CA ASP A 27 -34.95 -4.00 -5.53
C ASP A 27 -35.01 -2.46 -5.53
N GLY A 28 -34.23 -1.81 -6.39
CA GLY A 28 -34.10 -0.35 -6.49
C GLY A 28 -33.03 0.20 -5.56
N ILE A 29 -32.14 1.04 -6.11
CA ILE A 29 -31.13 1.75 -5.32
C ILE A 29 -31.79 3.02 -4.76
N PRO A 30 -31.83 3.21 -3.42
CA PRO A 30 -32.32 4.45 -2.82
C PRO A 30 -31.59 5.65 -3.41
N ALA A 31 -32.31 6.75 -3.63
CA ALA A 31 -31.66 7.99 -4.04
C ALA A 31 -30.58 8.36 -3.01
N PRO A 32 -29.37 8.76 -3.45
CA PRO A 32 -28.30 9.10 -2.54
C PRO A 32 -28.75 10.25 -1.64
N ASP A 33 -28.62 10.07 -0.32
CA ASP A 33 -28.83 11.17 0.61
C ASP A 33 -27.66 12.15 0.46
N LEU A 34 -27.89 13.20 -0.36
CA LEU A 34 -26.90 14.24 -0.63
C LEU A 34 -26.46 14.99 0.65
N ALA A 35 -27.26 14.95 1.73
CA ALA A 35 -26.88 15.50 3.02
C ALA A 35 -25.97 14.54 3.81
N ALA A 36 -26.17 13.22 3.69
CA ALA A 36 -25.26 12.22 4.23
C ALA A 36 -23.90 12.24 3.51
N GLY A 37 -23.87 12.33 2.18
CA GLY A 37 -22.62 12.44 1.42
C GLY A 37 -21.80 13.69 1.77
N ARG A 38 -22.47 14.78 2.16
CA ARG A 38 -21.78 15.99 2.66
C ARG A 38 -21.17 15.81 4.06
N ARG A 39 -21.78 14.97 4.91
CA ARG A 39 -21.19 14.58 6.22
C ARG A 39 -20.05 13.58 6.05
N GLU A 40 -20.08 12.72 5.04
CA GLU A 40 -18.94 11.84 4.72
C GLU A 40 -17.74 12.63 4.19
N THR A 41 -17.95 13.68 3.39
CA THR A 41 -16.85 14.60 3.05
C THR A 41 -16.28 15.35 4.25
N ASP A 42 -17.09 15.58 5.30
CA ASP A 42 -16.63 16.09 6.60
C ASP A 42 -15.82 15.02 7.37
N GLY A 43 -16.14 13.73 7.16
CA GLY A 43 -15.39 12.58 7.65
C GLY A 43 -14.02 12.34 6.98
N LEU A 44 -13.71 13.05 5.90
CA LEU A 44 -12.40 13.03 5.23
C LEU A 44 -11.52 14.22 5.65
N ALA A 45 -11.62 14.65 6.91
CA ALA A 45 -10.84 15.77 7.44
C ALA A 45 -9.33 15.61 7.21
N HIS A 46 -8.83 14.38 7.15
CA HIS A 46 -7.44 14.06 6.83
C HIS A 46 -7.01 14.41 5.39
N LEU A 47 -7.93 14.73 4.47
CA LEU A 47 -7.56 15.23 3.14
C LEU A 47 -7.27 16.73 3.12
N ALA A 48 -7.57 17.45 4.20
CA ALA A 48 -7.30 18.88 4.31
C ALA A 48 -5.80 19.22 4.38
N ASP A 49 -4.97 18.27 4.83
CA ASP A 49 -3.51 18.43 4.96
C ASP A 49 -2.75 18.31 3.63
N GLN A 50 -3.45 18.01 2.53
CA GLN A 50 -2.91 17.82 1.18
C GLN A 50 -1.87 16.70 1.01
N GLU A 51 -1.56 15.89 2.03
CA GLU A 51 -0.53 14.85 1.95
C GLU A 51 -0.84 13.85 0.82
N TYR A 52 -2.09 13.38 0.74
CA TYR A 52 -2.57 12.51 -0.34
C TYR A 52 -2.29 13.12 -1.73
N THR A 53 -2.65 14.39 -1.93
CA THR A 53 -2.52 15.05 -3.23
C THR A 53 -1.05 15.17 -3.64
N LEU A 54 -0.18 15.55 -2.69
CA LEU A 54 1.24 15.75 -2.95
C LEU A 54 1.97 14.42 -3.20
N VAL A 55 1.62 13.35 -2.47
CA VAL A 55 2.18 12.00 -2.68
C VAL A 55 1.76 11.44 -4.05
N VAL A 56 0.48 11.51 -4.41
CA VAL A 56 0.00 11.01 -5.71
C VAL A 56 0.65 11.76 -6.87
N ARG A 57 0.76 13.09 -6.79
CA ARG A 57 1.43 13.91 -7.82
C ARG A 57 2.92 13.62 -7.92
N SER A 58 3.55 13.21 -6.81
CA SER A 58 4.99 12.92 -6.76
C SER A 58 5.33 11.48 -7.13
N ARG A 59 4.37 10.62 -7.51
CA ARG A 59 4.58 9.17 -7.70
C ARG A 59 5.80 8.84 -8.58
N ALA A 60 5.88 9.39 -9.78
CA ALA A 60 6.99 9.10 -10.70
C ALA A 60 8.35 9.54 -10.13
N ARG A 61 8.38 10.71 -9.45
CA ARG A 61 9.58 11.22 -8.77
C ARG A 61 10.01 10.30 -7.63
N LEU A 62 9.07 9.84 -6.81
CA LEU A 62 9.32 8.94 -5.69
C LEU A 62 9.86 7.59 -6.19
N VAL A 63 9.24 7.01 -7.22
CA VAL A 63 9.71 5.76 -7.83
C VAL A 63 11.15 5.90 -8.32
N GLY A 64 11.45 6.96 -9.06
CA GLY A 64 12.80 7.22 -9.57
C GLY A 64 13.83 7.42 -8.45
N ALA A 65 13.48 8.18 -7.40
CA ALA A 65 14.36 8.44 -6.26
C ALA A 65 14.68 7.15 -5.49
N VAL A 66 13.68 6.32 -5.22
CA VAL A 66 13.86 5.03 -4.53
C VAL A 66 14.67 4.07 -5.40
N LEU A 67 14.39 3.99 -6.71
CA LEU A 67 15.17 3.12 -7.60
C LEU A 67 16.65 3.53 -7.63
N ALA A 68 16.94 4.81 -7.77
CA ALA A 68 18.32 5.33 -7.72
C ALA A 68 18.98 5.07 -6.36
N TYR A 69 18.23 5.18 -5.26
CA TYR A 69 18.71 4.83 -3.93
C TYR A 69 19.08 3.34 -3.84
N LEU A 70 18.23 2.44 -4.33
CA LEU A 70 18.50 1.00 -4.29
C LEU A 70 19.69 0.63 -5.17
N GLU A 71 19.81 1.21 -6.37
CA GLU A 71 20.96 0.98 -7.26
C GLU A 71 22.28 1.40 -6.60
N LYS A 72 22.28 2.49 -5.84
CA LYS A 72 23.46 2.99 -5.13
C LYS A 72 23.83 2.17 -3.89
N ASN A 73 22.83 1.70 -3.15
CA ASN A 73 23.04 1.15 -1.80
C ASN A 73 22.85 -0.37 -1.70
N PHE A 74 22.40 -1.02 -2.77
CA PHE A 74 22.16 -2.47 -2.80
C PHE A 74 23.02 -3.13 -3.89
N PRO A 75 24.22 -3.65 -3.56
CA PRO A 75 25.15 -4.20 -4.53
C PRO A 75 24.56 -5.29 -5.44
N ALA A 76 23.60 -6.07 -4.94
CA ALA A 76 22.94 -7.11 -5.76
C ALA A 76 22.12 -6.54 -6.93
N MET A 77 21.73 -5.26 -6.89
CA MET A 77 21.09 -4.59 -8.05
C MET A 77 22.06 -4.29 -9.19
N ALA A 78 23.37 -4.28 -8.95
CA ALA A 78 24.36 -4.12 -10.02
C ALA A 78 24.24 -5.23 -11.07
N GLU A 79 23.87 -6.44 -10.63
CA GLU A 79 23.71 -7.63 -11.47
C GLU A 79 22.34 -7.75 -12.14
N TYR A 80 21.39 -6.84 -11.83
CA TYR A 80 20.05 -6.94 -12.38
C TYR A 80 20.08 -6.72 -13.90
N SER A 81 19.30 -7.50 -14.62
CA SER A 81 18.95 -7.24 -16.01
C SER A 81 17.94 -6.10 -16.12
N ALA A 82 17.78 -5.52 -17.32
CA ALA A 82 16.78 -4.47 -17.53
C ALA A 82 15.35 -4.89 -17.15
N PRO A 83 14.87 -6.11 -17.48
CA PRO A 83 13.56 -6.57 -17.01
C PRO A 83 13.43 -6.68 -15.48
N GLN A 84 14.51 -7.02 -14.77
CA GLN A 84 14.50 -7.08 -13.30
C GLN A 84 14.43 -5.68 -12.68
N ARG A 85 15.12 -4.70 -13.27
CA ARG A 85 15.01 -3.29 -12.86
C ARG A 85 13.60 -2.75 -13.08
N GLU A 86 13.01 -3.03 -14.25
CA GLU A 86 11.63 -2.63 -14.56
C GLU A 86 10.64 -3.23 -13.56
N ARG A 87 10.78 -4.52 -13.25
CA ARG A 87 9.92 -5.18 -12.25
C ARG A 87 10.06 -4.55 -10.87
N THR A 88 11.27 -4.14 -10.48
CA THR A 88 11.48 -3.46 -9.21
C THR A 88 10.84 -2.07 -9.21
N ALA A 89 10.95 -1.32 -10.31
CA ALA A 89 10.28 -0.04 -10.47
C ALA A 89 8.75 -0.19 -10.38
N GLU A 90 8.19 -1.23 -11.00
CA GLU A 90 6.78 -1.58 -10.92
C GLU A 90 6.36 -1.89 -9.47
N ASP A 91 7.14 -2.67 -8.73
CA ASP A 91 6.86 -2.99 -7.33
C ASP A 91 6.90 -1.73 -6.44
N ILE A 92 7.87 -0.82 -6.65
CA ILE A 92 7.92 0.49 -5.96
C ILE A 92 6.70 1.34 -6.34
N ALA A 93 6.31 1.35 -7.62
CA ALA A 93 5.16 2.10 -8.09
C ALA A 93 3.87 1.61 -7.43
N HIS A 94 3.71 0.31 -7.20
CA HIS A 94 2.59 -0.24 -6.43
C HIS A 94 2.65 0.18 -4.96
N ILE A 95 3.83 0.18 -4.33
CA ILE A 95 3.97 0.64 -2.93
C ILE A 95 3.49 2.09 -2.79
N VAL A 96 3.94 3.00 -3.67
CA VAL A 96 3.53 4.41 -3.62
C VAL A 96 2.03 4.58 -3.91
N GLU A 97 1.47 3.75 -4.80
CA GLU A 97 0.03 3.76 -5.09
C GLU A 97 -0.79 3.34 -3.87
N PHE A 98 -0.44 2.23 -3.22
CA PHE A 98 -1.14 1.75 -2.03
C PHE A 98 -0.95 2.68 -0.82
N LEU A 99 0.20 3.37 -0.73
CA LEU A 99 0.37 4.46 0.23
C LEU A 99 -0.62 5.61 -0.05
N GLY A 100 -0.81 5.97 -1.32
CA GLY A 100 -1.83 6.94 -1.73
C GLY A 100 -3.25 6.51 -1.33
N VAL A 101 -3.61 5.24 -1.52
CA VAL A 101 -4.92 4.71 -1.09
C VAL A 101 -5.08 4.75 0.43
N ALA A 102 -4.02 4.40 1.18
CA ALA A 102 -4.03 4.47 2.63
C ALA A 102 -4.17 5.90 3.13
N LEU A 103 -3.46 6.87 2.53
CA LEU A 103 -3.61 8.29 2.82
C LEU A 103 -5.01 8.80 2.47
N TYR A 104 -5.59 8.31 1.38
CA TYR A 104 -6.95 8.69 1.00
C TYR A 104 -8.01 8.18 1.98
N THR A 105 -7.79 7.00 2.57
CA THR A 105 -8.72 6.34 3.50
C THR A 105 -8.37 6.52 4.97
N ASP A 106 -7.25 7.19 5.28
CA ASP A 106 -6.58 7.25 6.58
C ASP A 106 -6.45 5.88 7.27
N SER A 107 -6.16 4.83 6.49
CA SER A 107 -6.07 3.46 6.97
C SER A 107 -4.63 2.96 6.95
N ASP A 108 -3.96 3.05 8.10
CA ASP A 108 -2.63 2.44 8.30
C ASP A 108 -2.67 0.93 8.04
N ASP A 109 -3.75 0.27 8.51
CA ASP A 109 -3.92 -1.18 8.37
C ASP A 109 -3.96 -1.60 6.89
N LEU A 110 -4.61 -0.83 6.01
CA LEU A 110 -4.60 -1.07 4.56
C LEU A 110 -3.19 -1.14 4.00
N PHE A 111 -2.34 -0.16 4.35
CA PHE A 111 -0.97 -0.13 3.87
C PHE A 111 -0.15 -1.29 4.42
N THR A 112 -0.26 -1.57 5.72
CA THR A 112 0.47 -2.67 6.36
C THR A 112 0.06 -4.05 5.83
N ASP A 113 -1.23 -4.27 5.57
CA ASP A 113 -1.74 -5.51 4.97
C ASP A 113 -1.23 -5.68 3.54
N PHE A 114 -1.18 -4.61 2.75
CA PHE A 114 -0.58 -4.62 1.41
C PHE A 114 0.92 -4.97 1.47
N VAL A 115 1.68 -4.36 2.38
CA VAL A 115 3.12 -4.65 2.55
C VAL A 115 3.33 -6.10 2.98
N ARG A 116 2.52 -6.62 3.91
CA ARG A 116 2.55 -8.02 4.34
C ARG A 116 2.25 -8.97 3.19
N TRP A 117 1.22 -8.69 2.40
CA TRP A 117 0.88 -9.47 1.21
C TRP A 117 2.03 -9.46 0.19
N THR A 118 2.62 -8.29 -0.07
CA THR A 118 3.76 -8.14 -0.98
C THR A 118 4.97 -8.95 -0.51
N ALA A 119 5.28 -8.92 0.80
CA ALA A 119 6.33 -9.73 1.40
C ALA A 119 6.09 -11.24 1.19
N ALA A 120 4.85 -11.71 1.34
CA ALA A 120 4.49 -13.10 1.07
C ALA A 120 4.65 -13.47 -0.41
N VAL A 121 4.24 -12.58 -1.34
CA VAL A 121 4.42 -12.77 -2.79
C VAL A 121 5.90 -12.85 -3.16
N LEU A 122 6.74 -11.95 -2.64
CA LEU A 122 8.19 -11.97 -2.88
C LEU A 122 8.83 -13.24 -2.32
N THR A 123 8.44 -13.66 -1.12
CA THR A 123 8.93 -14.90 -0.50
C THR A 123 8.57 -16.12 -1.35
N ALA A 124 7.36 -16.20 -1.89
CA ALA A 124 6.94 -17.26 -2.82
C ALA A 124 7.79 -17.28 -4.10
N ARG A 125 8.27 -16.11 -4.54
CA ARG A 125 9.21 -15.94 -5.68
C ARG A 125 10.68 -16.12 -5.31
N LYS A 126 10.99 -16.60 -4.09
CA LYS A 126 12.36 -16.76 -3.56
C LYS A 126 13.14 -15.44 -3.39
N VAL A 127 12.44 -14.32 -3.26
CA VAL A 127 13.02 -13.01 -2.90
C VAL A 127 12.76 -12.78 -1.40
N PRO A 128 13.79 -12.52 -0.57
CA PRO A 128 13.60 -12.32 0.87
C PRO A 128 12.67 -11.15 1.18
N ALA A 129 11.68 -11.31 2.08
CA ALA A 129 10.77 -10.25 2.50
C ALA A 129 11.48 -8.97 2.97
N ARG A 130 12.63 -9.13 3.65
CA ARG A 130 13.49 -8.02 4.10
C ARG A 130 13.99 -7.11 2.96
N SER A 131 13.91 -7.55 1.70
CA SER A 131 14.26 -6.72 0.54
C SER A 131 13.34 -5.51 0.35
N LEU A 132 12.14 -5.50 0.95
CA LEU A 132 11.25 -4.35 0.93
C LEU A 132 11.74 -3.21 1.84
N ARG A 133 12.51 -3.53 2.88
CA ARG A 133 12.91 -2.56 3.92
C ARG A 133 13.67 -1.36 3.35
N PRO A 134 14.72 -1.53 2.52
CA PRO A 134 15.43 -0.37 1.96
C PRO A 134 14.56 0.54 1.10
N ALA A 135 13.55 -0.01 0.40
CA ALA A 135 12.63 0.79 -0.40
C ALA A 135 11.68 1.63 0.48
N LEU A 136 11.17 1.03 1.57
CA LEU A 136 10.31 1.73 2.54
C LEU A 136 11.09 2.81 3.32
N ASP A 137 12.33 2.53 3.71
CA ASP A 137 13.19 3.52 4.37
C ASP A 137 13.50 4.70 3.43
N ALA A 138 13.79 4.43 2.15
CA ALA A 138 14.01 5.47 1.15
C ALA A 138 12.76 6.35 0.93
N LEU A 139 11.57 5.74 0.89
CA LEU A 139 10.32 6.49 0.86
C LEU A 139 10.12 7.34 2.11
N GLY A 140 10.49 6.82 3.29
CA GLY A 140 10.42 7.57 4.55
C GLY A 140 11.31 8.82 4.54
N VAL A 141 12.49 8.73 3.93
CA VAL A 141 13.37 9.90 3.74
C VAL A 141 12.77 10.91 2.77
N GLU A 142 12.26 10.45 1.64
CA GLU A 142 11.64 11.31 0.61
C GLU A 142 10.34 11.97 1.10
N LEU A 143 9.66 11.36 2.07
CA LEU A 143 8.38 11.80 2.61
C LEU A 143 8.47 12.28 4.06
N LYS A 144 9.66 12.64 4.55
CA LYS A 144 9.91 13.05 5.95
C LYS A 144 9.04 14.21 6.44
N ASP A 145 8.60 15.09 5.54
CA ASP A 145 7.77 16.26 5.85
C ASP A 145 6.26 15.93 5.80
N PHE A 146 5.91 14.66 5.56
CA PHE A 146 4.55 14.13 5.49
C PHE A 146 4.32 13.17 6.67
N PRO A 147 3.87 13.68 7.83
CA PRO A 147 3.75 12.89 9.05
C PRO A 147 2.84 11.67 8.93
N ARG A 148 1.73 11.72 8.18
CA ARG A 148 0.86 10.54 8.01
C ARG A 148 1.52 9.49 7.14
N ALA A 149 2.13 9.91 6.03
CA ALA A 149 2.91 9.00 5.19
C ALA A 149 4.05 8.33 5.98
N THR A 150 4.79 9.12 6.77
CA THR A 150 5.90 8.63 7.60
C THR A 150 5.40 7.67 8.69
N ARG A 151 4.26 7.96 9.33
CA ARG A 151 3.61 7.05 10.29
C ARG A 151 3.26 5.69 9.65
N MET A 152 2.61 5.70 8.50
CA MET A 152 2.21 4.49 7.78
C MET A 152 3.42 3.65 7.35
N LEU A 153 4.47 4.30 6.83
CA LEU A 153 5.74 3.65 6.49
C LEU A 153 6.42 3.04 7.72
N GLY A 154 6.45 3.76 8.84
CA GLY A 154 7.00 3.28 10.10
C GLY A 154 6.28 2.03 10.63
N ARG A 155 4.94 2.01 10.61
CA ARG A 155 4.15 0.82 11.00
C ARG A 155 4.41 -0.37 10.08
N ALA A 156 4.51 -0.13 8.78
CA ALA A 156 4.83 -1.18 7.80
C ALA A 156 6.23 -1.78 8.04
N CYS A 157 7.24 -0.95 8.29
CA CYS A 157 8.59 -1.42 8.63
C CYS A 157 8.59 -2.24 9.93
N GLY A 158 7.89 -1.79 10.98
CA GLY A 158 7.76 -2.54 12.23
C GLY A 158 7.16 -3.94 12.03
N HIS A 159 6.09 -4.06 11.24
CA HIS A 159 5.50 -5.35 10.92
C HIS A 159 6.39 -6.28 10.08
N LEU A 160 7.20 -5.72 9.18
CA LEU A 160 8.19 -6.52 8.45
C LEU A 160 9.24 -7.09 9.40
N ASP A 161 9.73 -6.30 10.35
CA ASP A 161 10.72 -6.72 11.34
C ASP A 161 10.17 -7.81 12.28
N GLU A 162 8.88 -7.73 12.62
CA GLU A 162 8.18 -8.76 13.42
C GLU A 162 7.88 -10.06 12.65
N ALA A 163 7.79 -10.00 11.31
CA ALA A 163 7.51 -11.16 10.47
C ALA A 163 8.77 -11.97 10.11
N VAL A 164 9.92 -11.31 10.02
CA VAL A 164 11.23 -11.91 9.73
C VAL A 164 11.79 -12.90 10.80
N PRO A 165 11.44 -12.87 12.10
CA PRO A 165 11.97 -13.83 13.09
C PRO A 165 11.55 -15.27 12.83
N THR A 166 10.47 -15.50 12.06
CA THR A 166 9.88 -16.84 11.87
C THR A 166 10.44 -17.58 10.65
N THR A 167 11.00 -16.88 9.66
CA THR A 167 11.33 -17.50 8.35
C THR A 167 12.81 -17.88 8.21
N ASP A 168 13.70 -17.36 9.07
CA ASP A 168 15.12 -17.73 9.09
C ASP A 168 15.42 -18.95 10.00
N GLN A 169 14.41 -19.57 10.62
CA GLN A 169 14.53 -20.84 11.36
C GLN A 169 13.83 -21.99 10.60
N HIS A 170 14.51 -22.52 9.58
CA HIS A 170 14.33 -23.93 9.20
C HIS A 170 15.69 -24.62 9.34
N PRO A 171 15.97 -25.30 10.47
CA PRO A 171 17.14 -26.15 10.59
C PRO A 171 16.94 -27.37 9.69
N GLY A 172 17.98 -27.73 8.95
CA GLY A 172 17.96 -28.82 7.99
C GLY A 172 17.49 -30.14 8.59
N ALA A 173 16.64 -30.85 7.85
CA ALA A 173 16.47 -32.28 8.03
C ALA A 173 17.54 -32.98 7.17
N SER A 174 18.60 -33.44 7.83
CA SER A 174 19.38 -34.60 7.38
C SER A 174 18.92 -35.80 8.19
N ALA A 175 18.38 -36.81 7.50
CA ALA A 175 18.62 -38.24 7.68
C ALA A 175 17.88 -39.00 6.57
#